data_AF-A0A3A1Y1T3-F1
#
_entry.id   AF-A0A3A1Y1T3-F1
#
_cell.length_a   1.000
_cell.length_b   1.000
_cell.length_c   1.000
_cell.angle_alpha   90.00
_cell.angle_beta   90.00
_cell.angle_gamma   90.00
#
_symmetry.space_group_name_H-M   'P 1'
#
loop_
_entity.id
_entity.type
_entity.pdbx_description
1 polymer ?
#
loop_
_entity_poly.entity_id
_entity_poly.type
_entity_poly.pdbx_seq_one_letter_code
_entity_poly.pdbx_strand_id
1 'polypeptide(L)'
;MYKRFLSCFRSLLMSLSLVGISFGATAASPIYKSKTWSLSDEQLIELYKKTYKELSFLEEEFPRYLKDIREYNNGAELDELEFLELFSTTLLASLNQNFTLINNIYRSDPRIESLATLTDACLELDYRKLNHIIEGKLCTTVIFINYMTKYDWDILQSLTLLGTVTRVKFHPEEYSVSQKYLANYFSLKRIVRDLDLKFKFTIPKAGYLLNSPVKTDLEEVFNFKLVGSE
;
A
#
# COMPACT_ATOMS: atom_id res chain seq x y z
N MET A 1 -24.02 46.48 -25.99
CA MET A 1 -23.87 45.16 -26.62
C MET A 1 -22.66 44.35 -26.11
N TYR A 2 -21.56 44.98 -25.69
CA TYR A 2 -20.32 44.30 -25.23
C TYR A 2 -20.43 43.50 -23.90
N LYS A 3 -21.30 43.89 -22.96
CA LYS A 3 -21.39 43.24 -21.64
C LYS A 3 -22.02 41.84 -21.65
N ARG A 4 -22.82 41.50 -22.66
CA ARG A 4 -23.43 40.15 -22.77
C ARG A 4 -22.46 39.10 -23.33
N PHE A 5 -21.51 39.52 -24.16
CA PHE A 5 -20.51 38.61 -24.75
C PHE A 5 -19.48 38.14 -23.72
N LEU A 6 -19.08 39.02 -22.79
CA LEU A 6 -18.15 38.69 -21.70
C LEU A 6 -18.71 37.66 -20.69
N SER A 7 -20.04 37.63 -20.51
CA SER A 7 -20.70 36.73 -19.57
C SER A 7 -20.74 35.28 -20.10
N CYS A 8 -21.02 35.10 -21.40
CA CYS A 8 -20.98 33.78 -22.04
C CYS A 8 -19.56 33.18 -22.06
N PHE A 9 -18.52 34.01 -22.29
CA PHE A 9 -17.14 33.53 -22.34
C PHE A 9 -16.62 33.06 -20.97
N ARG A 10 -17.04 33.71 -19.88
CA ARG A 10 -16.70 33.29 -18.51
C ARG A 10 -17.38 31.97 -18.11
N SER A 11 -18.62 31.75 -18.53
CA SER A 11 -19.33 30.48 -18.27
C SER A 11 -18.72 29.31 -19.07
N LEU A 12 -18.29 29.56 -20.32
CA LEU A 12 -17.62 28.57 -21.16
C LEU A 12 -16.24 28.18 -20.60
N LEU A 13 -15.46 29.15 -20.10
CA LEU A 13 -14.14 28.92 -19.49
C LEU A 13 -14.23 28.17 -18.15
N MET A 14 -15.26 28.42 -17.32
CA MET A 14 -15.46 27.62 -16.10
C MET A 14 -15.95 26.20 -16.38
N SER A 15 -16.65 25.99 -17.51
CA SER A 15 -17.11 24.65 -17.92
C SER A 15 -15.95 23.80 -18.44
N LEU A 16 -14.96 24.43 -19.10
CA LEU A 16 -13.75 23.76 -19.60
C LEU A 16 -12.78 23.36 -18.48
N SER A 17 -12.74 24.08 -17.35
CA SER A 17 -11.94 23.68 -16.19
C SER A 17 -12.55 22.55 -15.36
N LEU A 18 -13.86 22.28 -15.47
CA LEU A 18 -14.49 21.13 -14.82
C LEU A 18 -14.34 19.81 -15.61
N VAL A 19 -14.13 19.87 -16.92
CA VAL A 19 -13.88 18.68 -17.76
C VAL A 19 -12.43 18.19 -17.65
N GLY A 20 -11.48 19.07 -17.29
CA GLY A 20 -10.07 18.71 -17.07
C GLY A 20 -9.81 17.87 -15.82
N ILE A 21 -10.75 17.83 -14.87
CA ILE A 21 -10.62 17.07 -13.60
C ILE A 21 -11.26 15.67 -13.73
N SER A 22 -12.08 15.42 -14.75
CA SER A 22 -12.89 14.19 -14.87
C SER A 22 -12.21 13.04 -15.62
N PHE A 23 -10.98 13.21 -16.14
CA PHE A 23 -10.22 12.15 -16.82
C PHE A 23 -9.18 11.43 -15.94
N GLY A 24 -9.09 11.76 -14.65
CA GLY A 24 -8.16 11.08 -13.72
C GLY A 24 -8.59 9.70 -13.21
N ALA A 25 -9.83 9.26 -13.47
CA ALA A 25 -10.43 8.15 -12.72
C ALA A 25 -10.38 6.76 -13.38
N THR A 26 -9.80 6.59 -14.58
CA THR A 26 -9.67 5.25 -15.19
C THR A 26 -8.36 5.00 -15.92
N ALA A 27 -7.24 5.57 -15.45
CA ALA A 27 -5.96 4.94 -15.76
C ALA A 27 -5.97 3.56 -15.09
N ALA A 28 -6.10 2.49 -15.88
CA ALA A 28 -5.77 1.15 -15.42
C ALA A 28 -4.42 1.25 -14.69
N SER A 29 -4.38 0.85 -13.41
CA SER A 29 -3.14 0.88 -12.62
C SER A 29 -2.06 0.18 -13.47
N PRO A 30 -1.05 0.92 -13.95
CA PRO A 30 -0.02 0.32 -14.78
C PRO A 30 0.72 -0.70 -13.91
N ILE A 31 1.08 -1.84 -14.50
CA ILE A 31 2.01 -2.80 -13.91
C ILE A 31 3.19 -1.99 -13.34
N TYR A 32 3.40 -2.07 -12.03
CA TYR A 32 4.38 -1.25 -11.33
C TYR A 32 5.77 -1.42 -11.97
N LYS A 33 6.32 -0.30 -12.46
CA LYS A 33 7.67 -0.19 -12.99
C LYS A 33 8.22 1.15 -12.59
N SER A 34 8.53 1.29 -11.30
CA SER A 34 9.35 2.40 -10.84
C SER A 34 10.70 2.34 -11.56
N LYS A 35 11.10 3.48 -12.14
CA LYS A 35 12.40 3.67 -12.81
C LYS A 35 13.20 4.76 -12.10
N THR A 36 13.19 4.74 -10.76
CA THR A 36 13.91 5.72 -9.91
C THR A 36 15.38 5.84 -10.28
N TRP A 37 16.03 4.72 -10.59
CA TRP A 37 17.42 4.67 -11.05
C TRP A 37 17.73 5.54 -12.29
N SER A 38 16.72 5.83 -13.12
CA SER A 38 16.88 6.64 -14.34
C SER A 38 16.64 8.13 -14.12
N LEU A 39 16.19 8.54 -12.93
CA LEU A 39 15.90 9.93 -12.60
C LEU A 39 17.20 10.69 -12.30
N SER A 40 17.22 12.00 -12.60
CA SER A 40 18.26 12.89 -12.05
C SER A 40 18.12 13.01 -10.52
N ASP A 41 19.16 13.50 -9.85
CA ASP A 41 19.12 13.67 -8.39
C ASP A 41 17.99 14.60 -7.96
N GLU A 42 17.77 15.71 -8.68
CA GLU A 42 16.66 16.63 -8.39
C GLU A 42 15.29 15.97 -8.57
N GLN A 43 15.10 15.21 -9.66
CA GLN A 43 13.85 14.48 -9.92
C GLN A 43 13.59 13.41 -8.86
N LEU A 44 14.65 12.72 -8.41
CA LEU A 44 14.57 11.72 -7.35
C LEU A 44 14.19 12.36 -6.01
N ILE A 45 14.79 13.51 -5.66
CA ILE A 45 14.49 14.26 -4.44
C ILE A 45 13.04 14.78 -4.46
N GLU A 46 12.56 15.30 -5.59
CA GLU A 46 11.17 15.74 -5.74
C GLU A 46 10.18 14.57 -5.60
N LEU A 47 10.49 13.44 -6.23
CA LEU A 47 9.69 12.22 -6.11
C LEU A 47 9.64 11.73 -4.66
N TYR A 48 10.79 11.69 -3.98
CA TYR A 48 10.89 11.34 -2.56
C TYR A 48 10.01 12.27 -1.71
N LYS A 49 10.17 13.60 -1.82
CA LYS A 49 9.41 14.56 -0.99
C LYS A 49 7.90 14.45 -1.22
N LYS A 50 7.48 14.23 -2.47
CA LYS A 50 6.07 14.04 -2.81
C LYS A 50 5.53 12.77 -2.15
N THR A 51 6.18 11.63 -2.38
CA THR A 51 5.71 10.33 -1.88
C THR A 51 5.84 10.20 -0.36
N TYR A 52 6.86 10.83 0.24
CA TYR A 52 7.01 10.98 1.69
C TYR A 52 5.78 11.65 2.30
N LYS A 53 5.37 12.80 1.75
CA LYS A 53 4.19 13.52 2.25
C LYS A 53 2.90 12.71 2.13
N GLU A 54 2.74 11.93 1.08
CA GLU A 54 1.56 11.06 0.89
C GLU A 54 1.50 9.93 1.93
N LEU A 55 2.66 9.52 2.47
CA LEU A 55 2.79 8.38 3.38
C LEU A 55 3.27 8.74 4.79
N SER A 56 3.39 10.02 5.12
CA SER A 56 3.93 10.48 6.40
C SER A 56 3.13 10.00 7.60
N PHE A 57 1.85 9.67 7.42
CA PHE A 57 1.02 9.06 8.47
C PHE A 57 1.58 7.73 8.99
N LEU A 58 2.34 6.99 8.17
CA LEU A 58 2.98 5.74 8.58
C LEU A 58 4.07 5.97 9.65
N GLU A 59 4.61 7.18 9.81
CA GLU A 59 5.57 7.47 10.87
C GLU A 59 4.94 7.37 12.27
N GLU A 60 3.63 7.58 12.39
CA GLU A 60 2.89 7.42 13.64
C GLU A 60 2.18 6.08 13.71
N GLU A 61 1.57 5.62 12.61
CA GLU A 61 0.81 4.37 12.58
C GLU A 61 1.70 3.14 12.73
N PHE A 62 2.90 3.12 12.13
CA PHE A 62 3.76 1.94 12.19
C PHE A 62 4.31 1.69 13.61
N PRO A 63 4.84 2.68 14.36
CA PRO A 63 5.21 2.47 15.76
C PRO A 63 4.05 2.07 16.66
N ARG A 64 2.84 2.62 16.43
CA ARG A 64 1.63 2.22 17.17
C ARG A 64 1.31 0.75 16.90
N TYR A 65 1.30 0.36 15.63
CA TYR A 65 1.14 -1.03 15.20
C TYR A 65 2.16 -1.96 15.86
N LEU A 66 3.46 -1.62 15.79
CA LEU A 66 4.50 -2.45 16.42
C LEU A 66 4.28 -2.60 17.92
N LYS A 67 3.87 -1.52 18.60
CA LYS A 67 3.57 -1.56 20.03
C LYS A 67 2.39 -2.50 20.32
N ASP A 68 1.28 -2.33 19.63
CA ASP A 68 0.06 -3.12 19.83
C ASP A 68 0.31 -4.61 19.59
N ILE A 69 1.07 -4.94 18.53
CA ILE A 69 1.44 -6.32 18.22
C ILE A 69 2.37 -6.92 19.29
N ARG A 70 3.38 -6.17 19.72
CA ARG A 70 4.30 -6.63 20.76
C ARG A 70 3.60 -6.89 22.08
N GLU A 71 2.65 -6.03 22.45
CA GLU A 71 1.84 -6.16 23.67
C GLU A 71 0.87 -7.34 23.57
N TYR A 72 0.26 -7.56 22.40
CA TYR A 72 -0.69 -8.66 22.19
C TYR A 72 0.00 -10.03 22.13
N ASN A 73 1.11 -10.15 21.39
CA ASN A 73 1.78 -11.43 21.18
C ASN A 73 2.73 -11.80 22.33
N ASN A 74 3.49 -10.84 22.87
CA ASN A 74 4.39 -11.01 24.01
C ASN A 74 5.14 -12.37 24.10
N GLY A 75 5.82 -12.77 23.01
CA GLY A 75 6.58 -14.02 22.94
C GLY A 75 5.77 -15.28 22.58
N ALA A 76 4.50 -15.13 22.21
CA ALA A 76 3.66 -16.21 21.69
C ALA A 76 4.25 -16.84 20.43
N GLU A 77 3.89 -18.09 20.18
CA GLU A 77 4.15 -18.76 18.91
C GLU A 77 3.06 -18.37 17.91
N LEU A 78 3.47 -17.94 16.72
CA LEU A 78 2.60 -17.66 15.59
C LEU A 78 3.08 -18.46 14.39
N ASP A 79 2.16 -19.08 13.67
CA ASP A 79 2.48 -19.65 12.37
C ASP A 79 2.60 -18.56 11.29
N GLU A 80 3.12 -18.93 10.11
CA GLU A 80 3.33 -17.96 9.03
C GLU A 80 2.04 -17.36 8.48
N LEU A 81 0.92 -18.08 8.51
CA LEU A 81 -0.36 -17.60 8.01
C LEU A 81 -0.98 -16.62 9.00
N GLU A 82 -0.94 -16.94 10.30
CA GLU A 82 -1.36 -16.05 11.39
C GLU A 82 -0.56 -14.75 11.35
N PHE A 83 0.76 -14.83 11.19
CA PHE A 83 1.60 -13.65 11.06
C PHE A 83 1.23 -12.82 9.83
N LEU A 84 1.03 -13.45 8.66
CA LEU A 84 0.65 -12.73 7.44
C LEU A 84 -0.74 -12.09 7.56
N GLU A 85 -1.70 -12.74 8.22
CA GLU A 85 -3.03 -12.19 8.49
C GLU A 85 -2.95 -10.96 9.40
N LEU A 86 -2.15 -11.05 10.47
CA LEU A 86 -1.91 -9.95 11.40
C LEU A 86 -1.23 -8.76 10.72
N PHE A 87 -0.15 -9.02 9.97
CA PHE A 87 0.59 -8.00 9.22
C PHE A 87 -0.29 -7.33 8.15
N SER A 88 -1.04 -8.12 7.40
CA SER A 88 -1.91 -7.60 6.34
C SER A 88 -3.09 -6.78 6.89
N THR A 89 -3.81 -7.30 7.89
CA THR A 89 -5.05 -6.68 8.39
C THR A 89 -4.78 -5.41 9.17
N THR A 90 -3.75 -5.42 10.02
CA THR A 90 -3.52 -4.30 10.93
C THR A 90 -2.73 -3.18 10.25
N LEU A 91 -1.71 -3.52 9.46
CA LEU A 91 -0.86 -2.52 8.80
C LEU A 91 -1.32 -2.25 7.36
N LEU A 92 -1.30 -3.25 6.48
CA LEU A 92 -1.47 -3.00 5.05
C LEU A 92 -2.90 -2.58 4.65
N ALA A 93 -3.93 -3.05 5.35
CA ALA A 93 -5.31 -2.64 5.08
C ALA A 93 -5.53 -1.11 5.25
N SER A 94 -4.75 -0.47 6.13
CA SER A 94 -4.81 0.99 6.34
C SER A 94 -4.33 1.78 5.11
N LEU A 95 -3.48 1.18 4.27
CA LEU A 95 -3.02 1.77 3.01
C LEU A 95 -4.10 1.73 1.93
N ASN A 96 -5.09 0.85 2.06
CA ASN A 96 -6.04 0.55 1.00
C ASN A 96 -7.44 1.16 1.21
N GLN A 97 -7.59 2.22 2.00
CA GLN A 97 -8.91 2.76 2.37
C GLN A 97 -9.73 3.28 1.18
N ASN A 98 -9.10 3.81 0.13
CA ASN A 98 -9.78 4.39 -1.03
C ASN A 98 -9.81 3.44 -2.25
N PHE A 99 -9.75 2.13 -2.01
CA PHE A 99 -9.87 1.15 -3.09
C PHE A 99 -11.22 1.25 -3.81
N THR A 100 -11.26 0.81 -5.07
CA THR A 100 -12.50 0.72 -5.84
C THR A 100 -12.83 -0.71 -6.18
N LEU A 101 -14.12 -1.05 -6.13
CA LEU A 101 -14.68 -2.33 -6.54
C LEU A 101 -15.91 -2.05 -7.41
N ILE A 102 -15.76 -2.19 -8.72
CA ILE A 102 -16.82 -1.90 -9.70
C ILE A 102 -16.89 -3.08 -10.66
N ASN A 103 -18.06 -3.72 -10.77
CA ASN A 103 -18.27 -4.87 -11.66
C ASN A 103 -17.20 -5.97 -11.48
N ASN A 104 -16.89 -6.30 -10.22
CA ASN A 104 -15.84 -7.25 -9.82
C ASN A 104 -14.39 -6.86 -10.20
N ILE A 105 -14.18 -5.67 -10.76
CA ILE A 105 -12.84 -5.13 -10.99
C ILE A 105 -12.38 -4.45 -9.70
N TYR A 106 -11.33 -4.99 -9.10
CA TYR A 106 -10.67 -4.39 -7.94
C TYR A 106 -9.53 -3.49 -8.42
N ARG A 107 -9.48 -2.28 -7.88
CA ARG A 107 -8.31 -1.40 -8.00
C ARG A 107 -7.90 -0.94 -6.61
N SER A 108 -6.63 -1.15 -6.31
CA SER A 108 -6.02 -0.78 -5.05
C SER A 108 -5.96 0.74 -4.88
N ASP A 109 -5.87 1.21 -3.64
CA ASP A 109 -5.56 2.61 -3.34
C ASP A 109 -4.18 3.00 -3.93
N PRO A 110 -4.04 4.17 -4.58
CA PRO A 110 -2.76 4.63 -5.12
C PRO A 110 -1.64 4.72 -4.08
N ARG A 111 -1.95 4.86 -2.79
CA ARG A 111 -0.95 4.89 -1.70
C ARG A 111 -0.09 3.63 -1.65
N ILE A 112 -0.62 2.49 -2.10
CA ILE A 112 0.17 1.25 -2.18
C ILE A 112 1.28 1.41 -3.22
N GLU A 113 1.01 2.08 -4.34
CA GLU A 113 2.01 2.39 -5.38
C GLU A 113 3.00 3.44 -4.89
N SER A 114 2.52 4.45 -4.17
CA SER A 114 3.39 5.41 -3.50
C SER A 114 4.34 4.72 -2.50
N LEU A 115 3.92 3.64 -1.83
CA LEU A 115 4.76 2.93 -0.86
C LEU A 115 5.94 2.23 -1.52
N ALA A 116 5.69 1.52 -2.62
CA ALA A 116 6.75 0.91 -3.41
C ALA A 116 7.66 1.99 -4.02
N THR A 117 7.06 3.05 -4.59
CA THR A 117 7.81 4.18 -5.17
C THR A 117 8.71 4.88 -4.15
N LEU A 118 8.22 5.12 -2.92
CA LEU A 118 9.02 5.72 -1.86
C LEU A 118 10.16 4.82 -1.43
N THR A 119 9.93 3.51 -1.37
CA THR A 119 10.97 2.53 -1.04
C THR A 119 12.10 2.55 -2.06
N ASP A 120 11.77 2.49 -3.35
CA ASP A 120 12.74 2.60 -4.43
C ASP A 120 13.49 3.93 -4.39
N ALA A 121 12.80 5.02 -4.06
CA ALA A 121 13.43 6.34 -3.95
C ALA A 121 14.39 6.40 -2.76
N CYS A 122 14.01 5.85 -1.60
CA CYS A 122 14.86 5.79 -0.41
C CYS A 122 16.14 4.97 -0.67
N LEU A 123 16.02 3.81 -1.31
CA LEU A 123 17.16 2.96 -1.66
C LEU A 123 18.10 3.64 -2.66
N GLU A 124 17.55 4.32 -3.66
CA GLU A 124 18.35 5.04 -4.67
C GLU A 124 19.05 6.26 -4.06
N LEU A 125 18.39 7.01 -3.17
CA LEU A 125 19.00 8.12 -2.43
C LEU A 125 20.19 7.62 -1.58
N ASP A 126 20.03 6.48 -0.90
CA ASP A 126 21.12 5.87 -0.12
C ASP A 126 22.28 5.44 -1.01
N TYR A 127 21.98 4.72 -2.10
CA TYR A 127 22.97 4.30 -3.09
C TYR A 127 23.80 5.47 -3.65
N ARG A 128 23.14 6.61 -3.94
CA ARG A 128 23.78 7.83 -4.44
C ARG A 128 24.44 8.69 -3.36
N LYS A 129 24.43 8.24 -2.09
CA LYS A 129 24.98 8.97 -0.93
C LYS A 129 24.28 10.32 -0.67
N LEU A 130 23.00 10.41 -1.02
CA LEU A 130 22.13 11.56 -0.77
C LEU A 130 21.33 11.39 0.55
N ASN A 131 21.84 10.62 1.48
CA ASN A 131 21.20 10.29 2.77
C ASN A 131 20.83 11.50 3.62
N HIS A 132 21.52 12.64 3.43
CA HIS A 132 21.19 13.90 4.09
C HIS A 132 19.81 14.47 3.70
N ILE A 133 19.19 13.95 2.63
CA ILE A 133 17.82 14.28 2.21
C ILE A 133 16.78 13.43 2.95
N ILE A 134 17.17 12.26 3.47
CA ILE A 134 16.25 11.36 4.16
C ILE A 134 15.90 11.97 5.51
N GLU A 135 14.60 12.12 5.73
CA GLU A 135 14.02 12.72 6.93
C GLU A 135 13.28 11.62 7.71
N GLY A 136 13.24 11.76 9.04
CA GLY A 136 12.42 10.90 9.90
C GLY A 136 12.78 9.41 9.86
N LYS A 137 11.76 8.57 10.05
CA LYS A 137 11.90 7.10 10.06
C LYS A 137 11.13 6.43 8.92
N LEU A 138 10.42 7.21 8.10
CA LEU A 138 9.54 6.68 7.06
C LEU A 138 10.28 5.77 6.06
N CYS A 139 11.49 6.13 5.63
CA CYS A 139 12.28 5.27 4.73
C CYS A 139 12.53 3.89 5.34
N THR A 140 12.95 3.81 6.60
CA THR A 140 13.14 2.54 7.30
C THR A 140 11.84 1.75 7.39
N THR A 141 10.72 2.42 7.69
CA THR A 141 9.40 1.79 7.75
C THR A 141 8.99 1.19 6.40
N VAL A 142 9.06 1.94 5.30
CA VAL A 142 8.62 1.43 3.99
C VAL A 142 9.57 0.38 3.41
N ILE A 143 10.88 0.50 3.70
CA ILE A 143 11.86 -0.54 3.38
C ILE A 143 11.53 -1.83 4.14
N PHE A 144 11.21 -1.75 5.43
CA PHE A 144 10.80 -2.92 6.20
C PHE A 144 9.52 -3.54 5.64
N ILE A 145 8.49 -2.73 5.34
CA ILE A 145 7.25 -3.22 4.72
C ILE A 145 7.54 -3.94 3.41
N ASN A 146 8.41 -3.41 2.55
CA ASN A 146 8.76 -4.09 1.30
C ASN A 146 9.67 -5.30 1.49
N TYR A 147 10.54 -5.31 2.50
CA TYR A 147 11.28 -6.51 2.88
C TYR A 147 10.32 -7.65 3.22
N MET A 148 9.20 -7.36 3.89
CA MET A 148 8.16 -8.36 4.17
C MET A 148 7.49 -8.93 2.92
N THR A 149 7.41 -8.13 1.87
CA THR A 149 6.79 -8.52 0.60
C THR A 149 7.81 -9.05 -0.40
N LYS A 150 9.05 -9.32 0.02
CA LYS A 150 10.17 -9.72 -0.86
C LYS A 150 10.53 -8.69 -1.93
N TYR A 151 10.19 -7.42 -1.70
CA TYR A 151 10.23 -6.37 -2.71
C TYR A 151 9.42 -6.73 -3.98
N ASP A 152 8.40 -7.59 -3.83
CA ASP A 152 7.53 -8.03 -4.90
C ASP A 152 6.19 -7.29 -4.82
N TRP A 153 5.90 -6.54 -5.89
CA TRP A 153 4.69 -5.74 -6.02
C TRP A 153 3.41 -6.56 -5.95
N ASP A 154 3.39 -7.73 -6.60
CA ASP A 154 2.24 -8.61 -6.62
C ASP A 154 1.96 -9.16 -5.21
N ILE A 155 3.01 -9.44 -4.43
CA ILE A 155 2.89 -9.84 -3.02
C ILE A 155 2.34 -8.69 -2.16
N LEU A 156 2.88 -7.47 -2.30
CA LEU A 156 2.40 -6.30 -1.55
C LEU A 156 0.90 -6.06 -1.80
N GLN A 157 0.49 -6.08 -3.07
CA GLN A 157 -0.91 -5.93 -3.48
C GLN A 157 -1.80 -7.05 -2.93
N SER A 158 -1.34 -8.29 -2.98
CA SER A 158 -2.09 -9.44 -2.50
C SER A 158 -2.30 -9.42 -0.99
N LEU A 159 -1.24 -9.15 -0.22
CA LEU A 159 -1.34 -9.02 1.24
C LEU A 159 -2.23 -7.83 1.62
N THR A 160 -2.09 -6.71 0.92
CA THR A 160 -2.94 -5.54 1.16
C THR A 160 -4.42 -5.83 0.90
N LEU A 161 -4.73 -6.52 -0.22
CA LEU A 161 -6.09 -6.95 -0.52
C LEU A 161 -6.63 -7.90 0.55
N LEU A 162 -5.83 -8.87 1.00
CA LEU A 162 -6.24 -9.79 2.05
C LEU A 162 -6.62 -9.08 3.34
N GLY A 163 -5.73 -8.22 3.83
CA GLY A 163 -6.00 -7.43 5.02
C GLY A 163 -7.24 -6.54 4.86
N THR A 164 -7.45 -5.98 3.66
CA THR A 164 -8.63 -5.17 3.37
C THR A 164 -9.91 -5.99 3.40
N VAL A 165 -9.92 -7.19 2.81
CA VAL A 165 -11.09 -8.09 2.86
C VAL A 165 -11.47 -8.39 4.31
N THR A 166 -10.48 -8.74 5.14
CA THR A 166 -10.66 -8.99 6.57
C THR A 166 -11.19 -7.75 7.29
N ARG A 167 -10.58 -6.58 7.06
CA ARG A 167 -10.98 -5.33 7.69
C ARG A 167 -12.38 -4.87 7.29
N VAL A 168 -12.75 -4.98 6.01
CA VAL A 168 -14.12 -4.66 5.53
C VAL A 168 -15.16 -5.57 6.17
N LYS A 169 -14.82 -6.85 6.42
CA LYS A 169 -15.71 -7.80 7.07
C LYS A 169 -15.96 -7.46 8.54
N PHE A 170 -14.91 -7.07 9.28
CA PHE A 170 -15.00 -6.82 10.73
C PHE A 170 -15.32 -5.36 11.10
N HIS A 171 -14.97 -4.41 10.24
CA HIS A 171 -15.19 -2.96 10.41
C HIS A 171 -15.89 -2.35 9.19
N PRO A 172 -17.07 -2.87 8.77
CA PRO A 172 -17.74 -2.41 7.56
C PRO A 172 -18.08 -0.92 7.61
N GLU A 173 -18.33 -0.35 8.79
CA GLU A 173 -18.63 1.07 9.00
C GLU A 173 -17.55 2.04 8.51
N GLU A 174 -16.30 1.60 8.40
CA GLU A 174 -15.19 2.41 7.85
C GLU A 174 -15.27 2.58 6.32
N TYR A 175 -16.14 1.83 5.65
CA TYR A 175 -16.16 1.72 4.19
C TYR A 175 -17.49 2.18 3.56
N SER A 176 -17.37 2.64 2.32
CA SER A 176 -18.54 2.97 1.48
C SER A 176 -19.35 1.73 1.12
N VAL A 177 -20.59 1.93 0.67
CA VAL A 177 -21.52 0.83 0.30
C VAL A 177 -20.94 -0.08 -0.78
N SER A 178 -20.26 0.48 -1.80
CA SER A 178 -19.64 -0.31 -2.87
C SER A 178 -18.44 -1.13 -2.37
N GLN A 179 -17.65 -0.57 -1.46
CA GLN A 179 -16.48 -1.25 -0.87
C GLN A 179 -16.88 -2.41 0.04
N LYS A 180 -18.00 -2.29 0.77
CA LYS A 180 -18.53 -3.36 1.64
C LYS A 180 -18.77 -4.68 0.91
N TYR A 181 -19.04 -4.66 -0.39
CA TYR A 181 -19.18 -5.89 -1.19
C TYR A 181 -17.90 -6.74 -1.19
N LEU A 182 -16.74 -6.15 -0.87
CA LEU A 182 -15.48 -6.89 -0.76
C LEU A 182 -15.54 -7.97 0.34
N ALA A 183 -16.33 -7.79 1.40
CA ALA A 183 -16.52 -8.80 2.45
C ALA A 183 -17.09 -10.13 1.93
N ASN A 184 -17.77 -10.12 0.77
CA ASN A 184 -18.25 -11.34 0.14
C ASN A 184 -17.11 -12.22 -0.38
N TYR A 185 -15.89 -11.70 -0.51
CA TYR A 185 -14.72 -12.41 -1.03
C TYR A 185 -13.78 -12.89 0.08
N PHE A 186 -14.31 -13.28 1.24
CA PHE A 186 -13.52 -13.66 2.43
C PHE A 186 -12.59 -14.88 2.27
N SER A 187 -12.66 -15.61 1.15
CA SER A 187 -11.80 -16.78 0.91
C SER A 187 -10.87 -16.52 -0.27
N LEU A 188 -9.62 -16.97 -0.14
CA LEU A 188 -8.58 -16.88 -1.19
C LEU A 188 -9.11 -17.35 -2.56
N LYS A 189 -9.81 -18.49 -2.56
CA LYS A 189 -10.39 -19.07 -3.78
C LYS A 189 -11.36 -18.12 -4.48
N ARG A 190 -12.20 -17.39 -3.72
CA ARG A 190 -13.15 -16.43 -4.30
C ARG A 190 -12.46 -15.17 -4.78
N ILE A 191 -11.45 -14.67 -4.05
CA ILE A 191 -10.64 -13.52 -4.51
C ILE A 191 -10.05 -13.82 -5.89
N VAL A 192 -9.35 -14.95 -6.03
CA VAL A 192 -8.65 -15.30 -7.26
C VAL A 192 -9.60 -15.61 -8.42
N ARG A 193 -10.75 -16.24 -8.14
CA ARG A 193 -11.69 -16.69 -9.18
C ARG A 193 -12.64 -15.59 -9.64
N ASP A 194 -13.12 -14.78 -8.71
CA ASP A 194 -14.29 -13.93 -8.93
C ASP A 194 -13.93 -12.45 -9.14
N LEU A 195 -12.72 -12.02 -8.77
CA LEU A 195 -12.25 -10.64 -8.96
C LEU A 195 -11.30 -10.52 -10.16
N ASP A 196 -11.48 -9.46 -10.96
CA ASP A 196 -10.49 -9.02 -11.95
C ASP A 196 -9.44 -8.18 -11.23
N LEU A 197 -8.33 -8.85 -10.92
CA LEU A 197 -7.13 -8.25 -10.33
C LEU A 197 -6.19 -7.80 -11.45
N LYS A 198 -5.73 -6.56 -11.41
CA LYS A 198 -4.70 -6.03 -12.34
C LYS A 198 -3.27 -6.43 -11.94
N PHE A 199 -3.14 -7.38 -11.03
CA PHE A 199 -1.89 -7.91 -10.49
C PHE A 199 -2.04 -9.42 -10.26
N LYS A 200 -0.93 -10.14 -10.13
CA LYS A 200 -0.98 -11.59 -9.86
C LYS A 200 -1.19 -11.82 -8.37
N PHE A 201 -2.28 -12.48 -8.00
CA PHE A 201 -2.49 -12.82 -6.60
C PHE A 201 -1.48 -13.87 -6.12
N THR A 202 -0.63 -13.51 -5.15
CA THR A 202 0.40 -14.39 -4.57
C THR A 202 0.82 -13.88 -3.19
N ILE A 203 1.22 -14.78 -2.29
CA ILE A 203 1.70 -14.45 -0.93
C ILE A 203 3.13 -14.97 -0.75
N PRO A 204 3.89 -14.46 0.25
CA PRO A 204 5.20 -15.02 0.56
C PRO A 204 5.09 -16.51 0.85
N LYS A 205 5.99 -17.32 0.28
CA LYS A 205 6.08 -18.74 0.63
C LYS A 205 6.58 -18.87 2.06
N ALA A 206 6.13 -19.88 2.80
CA ALA A 206 6.59 -20.17 4.16
C ALA A 206 8.12 -20.17 4.27
N GLY A 207 8.81 -20.82 3.32
CA GLY A 207 10.27 -20.84 3.28
C GLY A 207 10.95 -19.47 3.18
N TYR A 208 10.28 -18.40 2.71
CA TYR A 208 10.84 -17.05 2.78
C TYR A 208 10.83 -16.52 4.22
N LEU A 209 9.69 -16.66 4.90
CA LEU A 209 9.47 -16.15 6.26
C LEU A 209 10.24 -16.96 7.31
N LEU A 210 10.37 -18.27 7.10
CA LEU A 210 11.04 -19.21 8.02
C LEU A 210 12.56 -19.26 7.83
N ASN A 211 13.13 -18.56 6.83
CA ASN A 211 14.57 -18.47 6.65
C ASN A 211 15.23 -17.66 7.78
N SER A 212 16.40 -18.10 8.24
CA SER A 212 17.05 -17.56 9.45
C SER A 212 17.16 -16.02 9.53
N PRO A 213 17.54 -15.26 8.47
CA PRO A 213 17.62 -13.80 8.60
C PRO A 213 16.24 -13.14 8.74
N VAL A 214 15.30 -13.47 7.85
CA VAL A 214 13.93 -12.91 7.87
C VAL A 214 13.24 -13.29 9.17
N LYS A 215 13.31 -14.56 9.56
CA LYS A 215 12.73 -15.05 10.82
C LYS A 215 13.27 -14.26 12.01
N THR A 216 14.58 -14.13 12.15
CA THR A 216 15.19 -13.39 13.26
C THR A 216 14.73 -11.93 13.28
N ASP A 217 14.72 -11.25 12.13
CA ASP A 217 14.25 -9.86 12.05
C ASP A 217 12.79 -9.73 12.52
N LEU A 218 11.93 -10.69 12.17
CA LEU A 218 10.52 -10.70 12.59
C LEU A 218 10.35 -10.90 14.08
N GLU A 219 11.00 -11.92 14.63
CA GLU A 219 10.92 -12.26 16.04
C GLU A 219 11.42 -11.09 16.91
N GLU A 220 12.49 -10.40 16.47
CA GLU A 220 13.03 -9.22 17.15
C GLU A 220 12.10 -8.00 17.05
N VAL A 221 11.61 -7.70 15.85
CA VAL A 221 10.77 -6.51 15.62
C VAL A 221 9.41 -6.66 16.30
N PHE A 222 8.78 -7.82 16.20
CA PHE A 222 7.40 -8.03 16.64
C PHE A 222 7.24 -8.75 17.99
N ASN A 223 8.33 -9.26 18.58
CA ASN A 223 8.32 -9.96 19.87
C ASN A 223 7.38 -11.18 19.87
N PHE A 224 7.58 -12.10 18.92
CA PHE A 224 6.92 -13.41 18.85
C PHE A 224 7.94 -14.48 18.46
N LYS A 225 7.53 -15.76 18.43
CA LYS A 225 8.28 -16.86 17.81
C LYS A 225 7.57 -17.36 16.56
N LEU A 226 8.25 -17.36 15.42
CA LEU A 226 7.67 -17.83 14.16
C LEU A 226 7.83 -19.35 14.06
N VAL A 227 6.71 -20.06 13.96
CA VAL A 227 6.68 -21.51 13.73
C VAL A 227 6.14 -21.81 12.33
N GLY A 228 6.43 -23.01 11.81
CA GLY A 228 5.85 -23.44 10.54
C GLY A 228 4.48 -24.06 10.77
N SER A 229 3.53 -23.81 9.87
CA SER A 229 2.24 -24.51 9.87
C SER A 229 2.42 -26.02 9.68
N GLU A 230 1.67 -26.83 10.44
CA GLU A 230 1.61 -28.30 10.31
C GLU A 230 0.75 -28.76 9.12
#